data_AF-A0A140NJI3-F1
#
_entry.id   AF-A0A140NJI3-F1
#
_cell.length_a   1.000
_cell.length_b   1.000
_cell.length_c   1.000
_cell.angle_alpha   90.00
_cell.angle_beta   90.00
_cell.angle_gamma   90.00
#
_symmetry.space_group_name_H-M   'P 1'
#
loop_
_entity.id
_entity.type
_entity.pdbx_description
1 polymer ?
#
loop_
_entity_poly.entity_id
_entity_poly.type
_entity_poly.pdbx_seq_one_letter_code
_entity_poly.pdbx_strand_id
1 'polypeptide(L)'
;MNNFLGFPLNPYDALNNIEIMLEAGLLLSSTTNDEISEMGIAIIDLAKQYSAKASLGFANKTNEVTKIDKSEISHQNSFSARLRLALAHSGMTQADLAKQIGVSQSTISALATDRVKGVGIGRGAVLSEALGVNLRWLMLGEGEMLPAKNLTQNDKV
;
A
#
# COMPACT_ATOMS: atom_id res chain seq x y z
N MET A 1 11.93 -23.20 7.68
CA MET A 1 12.04 -21.83 8.23
C MET A 1 13.14 -21.10 7.48
N ASN A 2 12.88 -19.89 6.97
CA ASN A 2 13.90 -19.09 6.30
C ASN A 2 14.93 -18.62 7.36
N ASN A 3 16.20 -18.98 7.18
CA ASN A 3 17.26 -18.72 8.15
C ASN A 3 18.59 -18.42 7.44
N PHE A 4 19.51 -17.78 8.15
CA PHE A 4 20.90 -17.59 7.74
C PHE A 4 21.79 -18.36 8.71
N LEU A 5 22.37 -19.48 8.26
CA LEU A 5 23.24 -20.32 9.11
C LEU A 5 22.58 -20.74 10.44
N GLY A 6 21.27 -21.01 10.42
CA GLY A 6 20.49 -21.32 11.62
C GLY A 6 19.93 -20.11 12.37
N PHE A 7 20.40 -18.89 12.07
CA PHE A 7 19.85 -17.66 12.65
C PHE A 7 18.52 -17.25 11.98
N PRO A 8 17.50 -16.85 12.76
CA PRO A 8 16.18 -16.51 12.24
C PRO A 8 16.21 -15.25 11.35
N LEU A 9 15.50 -15.26 10.22
CA LEU A 9 15.43 -14.09 9.32
C LEU A 9 14.18 -13.21 9.53
N ASN A 10 13.40 -13.45 10.59
CA ASN A 10 12.29 -12.55 10.89
C ASN A 10 12.83 -11.19 11.40
N PRO A 11 12.15 -10.06 11.14
CA PRO A 11 12.75 -8.74 11.32
C PRO A 11 13.22 -8.43 12.73
N TYR A 12 12.39 -8.72 13.73
CA TYR A 12 12.68 -8.38 15.11
C TYR A 12 13.85 -9.21 15.66
N ASP A 13 13.80 -10.54 15.47
CA ASP A 13 14.87 -11.42 15.94
C ASP A 13 16.18 -11.17 15.19
N ALA A 14 16.11 -10.91 13.88
CA ALA A 14 17.30 -10.60 13.08
C ALA A 14 17.96 -9.29 13.54
N LEU A 15 17.18 -8.22 13.78
CA LEU A 15 17.73 -6.95 14.26
C LEU A 15 18.40 -7.12 15.62
N ASN A 16 17.71 -7.74 16.58
CA ASN A 16 18.24 -7.98 17.91
C ASN A 16 19.53 -8.84 17.88
N ASN A 17 19.54 -9.89 17.07
CA ASN A 17 20.73 -10.75 16.95
C ASN A 17 21.90 -10.02 16.27
N ILE A 18 21.65 -9.23 15.22
CA ILE A 18 22.68 -8.44 14.54
C ILE A 18 23.28 -7.41 15.49
N GLU A 19 22.45 -6.73 16.29
CA GLU A 19 22.90 -5.76 17.31
C GLU A 19 23.86 -6.43 18.31
N ILE A 20 23.44 -7.53 18.92
CA ILE A 20 24.26 -8.28 19.89
C ILE A 20 25.59 -8.73 19.27
N MET A 21 25.57 -9.23 18.03
CA MET A 21 26.78 -9.65 17.32
C MET A 21 27.72 -8.47 17.06
N LEU A 22 27.19 -7.31 16.66
CA LEU A 22 27.99 -6.12 16.45
C LEU A 22 28.60 -5.62 17.77
N GLU A 23 27.83 -5.56 18.86
CA GLU A 23 28.33 -5.13 20.17
C GLU A 23 29.47 -6.04 20.67
N ALA A 24 29.24 -7.36 20.67
CA ALA A 24 30.24 -8.33 21.08
C ALA A 24 31.48 -8.29 20.17
N GLY A 25 31.27 -8.24 18.85
CA GLY A 25 32.35 -8.17 17.88
C GLY A 25 33.19 -6.90 18.01
N LEU A 26 32.56 -5.74 18.22
CA LEU A 26 33.24 -4.46 18.47
C LEU A 26 34.07 -4.51 19.75
N LEU A 27 33.48 -4.97 20.86
CA LEU A 27 34.18 -5.09 22.12
C LEU A 27 35.42 -5.99 21.99
N LEU A 28 35.27 -7.16 21.36
CA LEU A 28 36.36 -8.10 21.14
C LEU A 28 37.40 -7.59 20.13
N SER A 29 37.00 -6.86 19.09
CA SER A 29 37.94 -6.27 18.13
C SER A 29 38.80 -5.15 18.75
N SER A 30 38.34 -4.56 19.85
CA SER A 30 39.03 -3.46 20.53
C SER A 30 40.09 -3.90 21.54
N THR A 31 40.25 -5.21 21.78
CA THR A 31 41.25 -5.70 22.74
C THR A 31 42.67 -5.66 22.16
N THR A 32 43.67 -5.72 23.04
CA THR A 32 45.09 -5.83 22.68
C THR A 32 45.55 -7.26 22.40
N ASN A 33 44.71 -8.27 22.60
CA ASN A 33 44.99 -9.66 22.24
C ASN A 33 44.56 -9.89 20.79
N ASP A 34 45.53 -10.24 19.94
CA ASP A 34 45.35 -10.38 18.49
C ASP A 34 44.36 -11.51 18.13
N GLU A 35 44.43 -12.67 18.78
CA GLU A 35 43.51 -13.78 18.54
C GLU A 35 42.07 -13.40 18.87
N ILE A 36 41.86 -12.69 19.98
CA ILE A 36 40.54 -12.19 20.39
C ILE A 36 40.06 -11.09 19.44
N SER A 37 40.97 -10.22 19.00
CA SER A 37 40.65 -9.17 18.04
C SER A 37 40.19 -9.73 16.70
N GLU A 38 40.88 -10.75 16.17
CA GLU A 38 40.50 -11.48 14.95
C GLU A 38 39.13 -12.13 15.10
N MET A 39 38.84 -12.77 16.24
CA MET A 39 37.51 -13.31 16.51
C MET A 39 36.43 -12.20 16.51
N GLY A 40 36.72 -11.04 17.10
CA GLY A 40 35.82 -9.88 17.07
C GLY A 40 35.52 -9.40 15.65
N ILE A 41 36.55 -9.30 14.80
CA ILE A 41 36.42 -8.93 13.38
C ILE A 41 35.57 -9.96 12.63
N ALA A 42 35.78 -11.26 12.88
CA ALA A 42 35.01 -12.34 12.24
C ALA A 42 33.51 -12.27 12.63
N ILE A 43 33.20 -11.94 13.88
CA ILE A 43 31.82 -11.75 14.34
C ILE A 43 31.18 -10.53 13.65
N ILE A 44 31.91 -9.42 13.51
CA ILE A 44 31.42 -8.23 12.80
C ILE A 44 31.11 -8.58 11.33
N ASP A 45 31.99 -9.33 10.67
CA ASP A 45 31.75 -9.74 9.28
C ASP A 45 30.53 -10.66 9.15
N LEU A 46 30.38 -11.60 10.08
CA LEU A 46 29.20 -12.47 10.14
C LEU A 46 27.90 -11.65 10.33
N ALA A 47 27.92 -10.63 11.20
CA ALA A 47 26.78 -9.74 11.41
C ALA A 47 26.42 -8.94 10.14
N LYS A 48 27.43 -8.47 9.39
CA LYS A 48 27.21 -7.81 8.08
C LYS A 48 26.55 -8.75 7.08
N GLN A 49 27.05 -9.98 6.94
CA GLN A 49 26.47 -10.97 6.04
C GLN A 49 25.03 -11.33 6.45
N TYR A 50 24.77 -11.48 7.75
CA TYR A 50 23.44 -11.71 8.29
C TYR A 50 22.50 -10.54 7.97
N SER A 51 22.95 -9.29 8.13
CA SER A 51 22.17 -8.10 7.77
C SER A 51 21.84 -8.03 6.28
N ALA A 52 22.76 -8.43 5.40
CA ALA A 52 22.53 -8.51 3.96
C ALA A 52 21.48 -9.59 3.63
N LYS A 53 21.54 -10.75 4.29
CA LYS A 53 20.55 -11.81 4.10
C LYS A 53 19.17 -11.44 4.67
N ALA A 54 19.13 -10.80 5.83
CA ALA A 54 17.91 -10.30 6.45
C ALA A 54 17.25 -9.22 5.59
N SER A 55 18.03 -8.27 5.06
CA SER A 55 17.54 -7.23 4.16
C SER A 55 17.03 -7.79 2.82
N LEU A 56 17.66 -8.82 2.25
CA LEU A 56 17.10 -9.57 1.11
C LEU A 56 15.77 -10.26 1.47
N GLY A 57 15.65 -10.78 2.71
CA GLY A 57 14.39 -11.29 3.25
C GLY A 57 13.31 -10.22 3.35
N PHE A 58 13.65 -8.99 3.77
CA PHE A 58 12.73 -7.85 3.80
C PHE A 58 12.35 -7.36 2.41
N ALA A 59 13.32 -7.30 1.48
CA ALA A 59 13.10 -6.95 0.07
C ALA A 59 12.21 -7.98 -0.64
N ASN A 60 12.36 -9.27 -0.30
CA ASN A 60 11.46 -10.31 -0.78
C ASN A 60 10.09 -10.28 -0.09
N LYS A 61 10.01 -9.80 1.16
CA LYS A 61 8.72 -9.53 1.83
C LYS A 61 8.01 -8.32 1.23
N THR A 62 8.70 -7.29 0.72
CA THR A 62 8.09 -6.29 -0.18
C THR A 62 7.65 -6.89 -1.52
N ASN A 63 8.32 -7.95 -1.99
CA ASN A 63 7.89 -8.72 -3.17
C ASN A 63 6.75 -9.74 -2.88
N GLU A 64 6.50 -10.08 -1.61
CA GLU A 64 5.34 -10.88 -1.17
C GLU A 64 4.14 -10.01 -0.77
N VAL A 65 4.36 -8.82 -0.21
CA VAL A 65 3.32 -7.78 -0.06
C VAL A 65 2.82 -7.29 -1.41
N THR A 66 3.64 -7.38 -2.48
CA THR A 66 3.21 -7.18 -3.88
C THR A 66 2.65 -8.44 -4.55
N LYS A 67 2.65 -9.59 -3.86
CA LYS A 67 1.92 -10.82 -4.23
C LYS A 67 0.62 -11.03 -3.44
N ILE A 68 0.30 -10.16 -2.46
CA ILE A 68 -1.11 -9.92 -2.15
C ILE A 68 -1.67 -9.36 -3.46
N ASP A 69 -2.57 -10.13 -4.06
CA ASP A 69 -3.00 -9.96 -5.44
C ASP A 69 -3.08 -8.47 -5.79
N LYS A 70 -2.24 -8.03 -6.74
CA LYS A 70 -2.29 -6.67 -7.25
C LYS A 70 -3.71 -6.33 -7.72
N SER A 71 -4.53 -7.33 -8.05
CA SER A 71 -5.97 -7.17 -8.26
C SER A 71 -6.71 -6.70 -6.99
N GLU A 72 -6.48 -7.30 -5.82
CA GLU A 72 -7.26 -7.06 -4.60
C GLU A 72 -6.95 -5.71 -3.94
N ILE A 73 -5.67 -5.30 -3.91
CA ILE A 73 -5.28 -3.94 -3.48
C ILE A 73 -5.64 -2.89 -4.54
N SER A 74 -5.50 -3.23 -5.84
CA SER A 74 -6.00 -2.36 -6.91
C SER A 74 -7.51 -2.17 -6.81
N HIS A 75 -8.27 -3.16 -6.34
CA HIS A 75 -9.72 -3.06 -6.26
C HIS A 75 -10.17 -2.21 -5.07
N GLN A 76 -9.44 -2.17 -3.95
CA GLN A 76 -9.85 -1.30 -2.83
C GLN A 76 -9.64 0.20 -3.11
N ASN A 77 -8.75 0.57 -4.03
CA ASN A 77 -8.53 1.95 -4.44
C ASN A 77 -8.60 2.15 -5.96
N SER A 78 -9.39 1.34 -6.68
CA SER A 78 -9.66 1.56 -8.10
C SER A 78 -10.69 2.66 -8.27
N PHE A 79 -10.70 3.24 -9.47
CA PHE A 79 -11.79 4.11 -9.90
C PHE A 79 -13.15 3.40 -9.78
N SER A 80 -13.22 2.11 -10.16
CA SER A 80 -14.46 1.35 -10.13
C SER A 80 -15.02 1.20 -8.71
N ALA A 81 -14.16 0.97 -7.71
CA ALA A 81 -14.57 0.85 -6.33
C ALA A 81 -15.02 2.19 -5.74
N ARG A 82 -14.31 3.29 -6.03
CA ARG A 82 -14.75 4.64 -5.65
C ARG A 82 -16.07 5.02 -6.29
N LEU A 83 -16.31 4.63 -7.55
CA LEU A 83 -17.57 4.85 -8.24
C LEU A 83 -18.72 4.06 -7.58
N ARG A 84 -18.49 2.79 -7.18
CA ARG A 84 -19.50 2.00 -6.45
C ARG A 84 -19.82 2.61 -5.09
N LEU A 85 -18.80 3.08 -4.37
CA LEU A 85 -18.98 3.73 -3.09
C LEU A 85 -19.77 5.04 -3.23
N ALA A 86 -19.48 5.84 -4.27
CA ALA A 86 -20.23 7.05 -4.58
C ALA A 86 -21.70 6.79 -4.92
N LEU A 87 -21.99 5.73 -5.68
CA LEU A 87 -23.37 5.29 -5.95
C LEU A 87 -24.11 4.86 -4.68
N ALA A 88 -23.44 4.10 -3.80
CA ALA A 88 -24.03 3.68 -2.53
C ALA A 88 -24.35 4.87 -1.63
N HIS A 89 -23.45 5.87 -1.59
CA HIS A 89 -23.65 7.09 -0.81
C HIS A 89 -24.76 7.99 -1.37
N SER A 90 -24.87 8.13 -2.70
CA SER A 90 -25.91 8.95 -3.33
C SER A 90 -27.27 8.25 -3.36
N GLY A 91 -27.34 6.95 -3.04
CA GLY A 91 -28.55 6.14 -3.16
C GLY A 91 -28.96 5.86 -4.60
N MET A 92 -28.12 6.18 -5.58
CA MET A 92 -28.41 6.01 -7.00
C MET A 92 -28.03 4.61 -7.48
N THR A 93 -28.85 4.03 -8.36
CA THR A 93 -28.43 2.85 -9.11
C THR A 93 -27.56 3.22 -10.32
N GLN A 94 -26.86 2.25 -10.90
CA GLN A 94 -26.12 2.47 -12.17
C GLN A 94 -27.04 2.95 -13.31
N ALA A 95 -28.31 2.52 -13.30
CA ALA A 95 -29.29 2.94 -14.31
C ALA A 95 -29.75 4.39 -14.10
N ASP A 96 -29.89 4.82 -12.85
CA ASP A 96 -30.28 6.20 -12.53
C ASP A 96 -29.16 7.17 -12.90
N LEU A 97 -27.92 6.83 -12.57
CA LEU A 97 -26.75 7.61 -12.95
C LEU A 97 -26.62 7.69 -14.49
N ALA A 98 -26.82 6.57 -15.18
CA ALA A 98 -26.76 6.52 -16.64
C ALA A 98 -27.78 7.47 -17.28
N LYS A 99 -29.03 7.46 -16.78
CA LYS A 99 -30.09 8.38 -17.24
C LYS A 99 -29.73 9.84 -16.94
N GLN A 100 -29.23 10.13 -15.74
CA GLN A 100 -28.91 11.49 -15.32
C GLN A 100 -27.79 12.12 -16.15
N ILE A 101 -26.77 11.35 -16.54
CA ILE A 101 -25.64 11.87 -17.34
C ILE A 101 -25.78 11.58 -18.85
N GLY A 102 -26.90 11.02 -19.29
CA GLY A 102 -27.19 10.79 -20.71
C GLY A 102 -26.34 9.71 -21.37
N VAL A 103 -25.96 8.64 -20.66
CA VAL A 103 -25.20 7.50 -21.21
C VAL A 103 -25.96 6.18 -21.06
N SER A 104 -25.49 5.12 -21.72
CA SER A 104 -26.05 3.79 -21.53
C SER A 104 -25.68 3.20 -20.16
N GLN A 105 -26.58 2.39 -19.57
CA GLN A 105 -26.29 1.66 -18.33
C GLN A 105 -25.10 0.70 -18.49
N SER A 106 -24.89 0.14 -19.69
CA SER A 106 -23.71 -0.67 -20.00
C SER A 106 -22.40 0.10 -19.88
N THR A 107 -22.41 1.40 -20.19
CA THR A 107 -21.24 2.28 -20.02
C THR A 107 -20.89 2.42 -18.54
N ILE A 108 -21.86 2.70 -17.68
CA ILE A 108 -21.65 2.78 -16.23
C ILE A 108 -21.20 1.44 -15.66
N SER A 109 -21.77 0.34 -16.12
CA SER A 109 -21.38 -1.01 -15.70
C SER A 109 -19.92 -1.32 -16.06
N ALA A 110 -19.48 -0.96 -17.27
CA ALA A 110 -18.09 -1.16 -17.70
C ALA A 110 -17.10 -0.34 -16.85
N LEU A 111 -17.49 0.87 -16.44
CA LEU A 111 -16.71 1.72 -15.53
C LEU A 111 -16.66 1.16 -14.10
N ALA A 112 -17.77 0.60 -13.61
CA ALA A 112 -17.88 0.04 -12.28
C ALA A 112 -17.27 -1.38 -12.16
N THR A 113 -16.77 -1.98 -13.25
CA THR A 113 -16.21 -3.35 -13.26
C THR A 113 -14.76 -3.42 -13.74
N ASP A 114 -14.05 -2.29 -13.75
CA ASP A 114 -12.66 -2.16 -14.23
C ASP A 114 -12.42 -2.68 -15.66
N ARG A 115 -13.48 -2.83 -16.46
CA ARG A 115 -13.39 -3.26 -17.87
C ARG A 115 -12.80 -2.18 -18.78
N VAL A 116 -12.78 -0.93 -18.32
CA VAL A 116 -12.22 0.21 -19.05
C VAL A 116 -11.03 0.77 -18.28
N LYS A 117 -9.87 0.86 -18.93
CA LYS A 117 -8.67 1.45 -18.35
C LYS A 117 -8.74 2.98 -18.46
N GLY A 118 -9.04 3.62 -17.34
CA GLY A 118 -9.00 5.07 -17.20
C GLY A 118 -10.27 5.77 -17.67
N VAL A 119 -10.70 6.75 -16.89
CA VAL A 119 -11.78 7.68 -17.25
C VAL A 119 -11.14 9.02 -17.58
N GLY A 120 -11.46 9.59 -18.74
CA GLY A 120 -10.99 10.94 -19.08
C GLY A 120 -11.57 11.97 -18.12
N ILE A 121 -10.81 13.03 -17.82
CA ILE A 121 -11.16 14.09 -16.86
C ILE A 121 -12.58 14.64 -17.12
N GLY A 122 -12.95 14.86 -18.38
CA GLY A 122 -14.29 15.38 -18.73
C GLY A 122 -15.44 14.47 -18.30
N ARG A 123 -15.29 13.14 -18.44
CA ARG A 123 -16.31 12.19 -17.97
C ARG A 123 -16.27 12.04 -16.45
N GLY A 124 -15.08 12.13 -15.84
CA GLY A 124 -14.91 12.17 -14.39
C GLY A 124 -15.66 13.34 -13.75
N ALA A 125 -15.57 14.53 -14.35
CA ALA A 125 -16.25 15.73 -13.89
C ALA A 125 -17.77 15.54 -13.82
N VAL A 126 -18.38 15.10 -14.93
CA VAL A 126 -19.82 14.84 -15.03
C VAL A 126 -20.29 13.79 -14.01
N LEU A 127 -19.51 12.73 -13.81
CA LEU A 127 -19.81 11.70 -12.81
C LEU A 127 -19.75 12.27 -11.38
N SER A 128 -18.72 13.05 -11.07
CA SER A 128 -18.54 13.64 -9.74
C SER A 128 -19.64 14.64 -9.40
N GLU A 129 -20.08 15.43 -10.38
CA GLU A 129 -21.17 16.39 -10.23
C GLU A 129 -22.52 15.68 -10.01
N ALA A 130 -22.82 14.66 -10.82
CA ALA A 130 -24.06 13.90 -10.70
C ALA A 130 -24.17 13.15 -9.35
N LEU A 131 -23.04 12.68 -8.81
CA LEU A 131 -22.98 11.93 -7.56
C LEU A 131 -22.76 12.83 -6.32
N GLY A 132 -22.50 14.12 -6.50
CA GLY A 132 -22.23 15.06 -5.41
C GLY A 132 -20.92 14.79 -4.66
N VAL A 133 -19.93 14.19 -5.33
CA VAL A 133 -18.64 13.80 -4.74
C VAL A 133 -17.49 14.64 -5.29
N ASN A 134 -16.36 14.63 -4.60
CA ASN A 134 -15.14 15.32 -5.04
C ASN A 134 -14.52 14.62 -6.26
N LEU A 135 -14.29 15.38 -7.34
CA LEU A 135 -13.67 14.88 -8.57
C LEU A 135 -12.28 14.27 -8.32
N ARG A 136 -11.46 14.93 -7.51
CA ARG A 136 -10.08 14.52 -7.20
C ARG A 136 -10.07 13.20 -6.44
N TRP A 137 -10.98 13.06 -5.48
CA TRP A 137 -11.19 11.80 -4.77
C TRP A 137 -11.67 10.70 -5.74
N LEU A 138 -12.69 10.95 -6.56
CA LEU A 138 -13.23 9.94 -7.47
C LEU A 138 -12.18 9.46 -8.48
N MET A 139 -11.38 10.37 -9.04
CA MET A 139 -10.41 10.08 -10.10
C MET A 139 -9.11 9.48 -9.55
N LEU A 140 -8.57 10.02 -8.46
CA LEU A 140 -7.23 9.71 -7.98
C LEU A 140 -7.21 8.97 -6.64
N GLY A 141 -8.34 8.95 -5.91
CA GLY A 141 -8.39 8.43 -4.54
C GLY A 141 -7.76 9.35 -3.50
N GLU A 142 -7.49 10.60 -3.86
CA GLU A 142 -6.85 11.59 -2.99
C GLU A 142 -7.87 12.57 -2.41
N GLY A 143 -7.82 12.77 -1.09
CA GLY A 143 -8.69 13.72 -0.36
C GLY A 143 -9.98 13.08 0.18
N GLU A 144 -10.92 13.92 0.60
CA GLU A 144 -12.22 13.49 1.11
C GLU A 144 -13.23 13.23 -0.02
N MET A 145 -14.10 12.24 0.17
CA MET A 145 -15.15 11.89 -0.78
C MET A 145 -16.13 13.03 -1.03
N LEU A 146 -16.50 13.74 0.04
CA LEU A 146 -17.41 14.88 -0.04
C LEU A 146 -16.60 16.16 -0.19
N PRO A 147 -16.99 17.08 -1.08
CA PRO A 147 -16.37 18.40 -1.11
C PRO A 147 -16.64 19.10 0.22
N ALA A 148 -15.67 19.87 0.72
CA ALA A 148 -15.76 20.59 2.00
C ALA A 148 -17.02 21.48 2.14
N LYS A 149 -17.65 21.85 1.01
CA LYS A 149 -18.90 22.62 0.95
C LYS A 149 -20.15 21.82 1.36
N ASN A 150 -20.12 20.49 1.35
CA ASN A 150 -21.27 19.62 1.65
C ASN A 150 -21.38 19.24 3.14
N LEU A 151 -20.44 19.66 3.99
CA LEU A 151 -20.53 19.46 5.45
C LEU A 151 -21.55 20.42 6.12
N THR A 152 -22.18 21.33 5.38
CA THR A 152 -23.07 22.37 5.92
C THR A 152 -24.49 22.39 5.34
N GLN A 153 -24.97 21.30 4.73
CA GLN A 153 -26.34 21.24 4.17
C GLN A 153 -27.12 19.97 4.57
N ASN A 154 -27.09 19.58 5.84
CA ASN A 154 -28.07 18.63 6.39
C ASN A 154 -28.76 19.09 7.70
N ASP A 155 -28.65 20.37 8.07
CA ASP A 155 -29.25 20.90 9.32
C ASP A 155 -30.51 21.76 9.13
N LYS A 156 -31.27 21.60 8.03
CA LYS A 156 -32.64 22.16 7.94
C LYS A 156 -33.52 21.35 6.99
N VAL A 157 -34.32 20.44 7.53
CA VAL A 157 -35.81 20.44 7.49
C VAL A 157 -36.31 19.64 8.68
#